data_AF-A0A1Q4VNX5-F1
#
_entry.id   AF-A0A1Q4VNX5-F1
#
_cell.length_a   1.000
_cell.length_b   1.000
_cell.length_c   1.000
_cell.angle_alpha   90.00
_cell.angle_beta   90.00
_cell.angle_gamma   90.00
#
_symmetry.space_group_name_H-M   'P 1'
#
loop_
_entity.id
_entity.type
_entity.pdbx_description
1 polymer ?
#
loop_
_entity_poly.entity_id
_entity_poly.type
_entity_poly.pdbx_seq_one_letter_code
_entity_poly.pdbx_strand_id
1 'polypeptide(L)'
;RLAAGEPTTWAQPFGAEDVLVLCTDGVIEARHRTSGEFYPLAERVGPLVRGAARSEGELETAVGRVYADLLAHTGGELRDDALLLLIVRTDG
;
A
#
# COMPACT_ATOMS: atom_id res chain seq x y z
N ARG A 1 22.14 13.10 8.33
CA ARG A 1 22.18 12.86 9.80
C ARG A 1 20.86 12.23 10.17
N LEU A 2 20.84 10.95 10.55
CA LEU A 2 19.61 10.32 11.03
C LEU A 2 19.17 11.02 12.33
N ALA A 3 17.87 11.07 12.57
CA ALA A 3 17.33 11.61 13.81
C ALA A 3 17.94 10.86 15.01
N ALA A 4 18.19 11.57 16.10
CA ALA A 4 18.62 10.93 17.34
C ALA A 4 17.41 10.23 17.97
N GLY A 5 17.49 8.91 18.16
CA GLY A 5 16.45 8.10 18.79
C GLY A 5 16.67 6.61 18.54
N GLU A 6 16.16 5.78 19.44
CA GLU A 6 16.09 4.33 19.23
C GLU A 6 14.74 3.96 18.57
N PRO A 7 14.71 2.99 17.63
CA PRO A 7 13.45 2.50 17.09
C PRO A 7 12.52 2.01 18.21
N THR A 8 11.27 2.47 18.20
CA THR A 8 10.24 1.95 19.11
C THR A 8 9.45 0.86 18.40
N THR A 9 9.34 -0.30 19.03
CA THR A 9 8.52 -1.41 18.51
C THR A 9 7.06 -1.22 18.88
N TRP A 10 6.16 -1.48 17.93
CA TRP A 10 4.73 -1.59 18.18
C TRP A 10 4.24 -2.98 17.74
N ALA A 11 3.26 -3.51 18.48
CA ALA A 11 2.63 -4.79 18.21
C ALA A 11 1.13 -4.57 17.95
N GLN A 12 0.62 -5.23 16.92
CA GLN A 12 -0.79 -5.21 16.54
C GLN A 12 -1.23 -6.66 16.25
N PRO A 13 -2.43 -7.09 16.69
CA PRO A 13 -2.99 -8.36 16.26
C PRO A 13 -3.08 -8.43 14.73
N PHE A 14 -2.70 -9.56 14.15
CA PHE A 14 -2.71 -9.77 12.71
C PHE A 14 -3.38 -11.10 12.38
N GLY A 15 -4.66 -11.02 12.01
CA GLY A 15 -5.63 -12.06 11.72
C GLY A 15 -5.50 -12.72 10.34
N ALA A 16 -6.31 -13.76 10.09
CA ALA A 16 -6.33 -14.48 8.80
C ALA A 16 -6.92 -13.61 7.68
N GLU A 17 -7.83 -12.71 8.01
CA GLU A 17 -8.46 -11.80 7.05
C GLU A 17 -7.76 -10.43 6.96
N ASP A 18 -6.72 -10.22 7.76
CA ASP A 18 -6.00 -8.96 7.79
C ASP A 18 -5.01 -8.87 6.62
N VAL A 19 -4.88 -7.66 6.08
CA VAL A 19 -3.88 -7.33 5.07
C VAL A 19 -3.02 -6.21 5.63
N LEU A 20 -1.72 -6.47 5.77
CA LEU A 20 -0.74 -5.45 6.11
C LEU A 20 -0.21 -4.82 4.82
N VAL A 21 -0.39 -3.51 4.68
CA VAL A 21 0.10 -2.71 3.56
C VAL A 21 1.35 -1.97 4.01
N LEU A 22 2.48 -2.23 3.35
CA LEU A 22 3.72 -1.48 3.55
C LEU A 22 4.06 -0.72 2.27
N CYS A 23 4.49 0.53 2.41
CA CYS A 23 4.86 1.36 1.27
C CYS A 23 5.99 2.31 1.62
N THR A 24 6.71 2.77 0.60
CA THR A 24 7.61 3.93 0.70
C THR A 24 6.82 5.24 0.56
N ASP A 25 7.49 6.35 0.85
CA ASP A 25 6.97 7.70 0.65
C ASP A 25 6.58 7.98 -0.81
N GLY A 26 7.31 7.44 -1.79
CA GLY A 26 6.97 7.55 -3.22
C GLY A 26 5.55 7.11 -3.60
N VAL A 27 4.89 6.26 -2.80
CA VAL A 27 3.46 5.92 -2.98
C VAL A 27 2.55 7.02 -2.45
N ILE A 28 2.76 7.47 -1.21
CA ILE A 28 1.89 8.46 -0.56
C ILE A 28 2.11 9.87 -1.12
N GLU A 29 3.33 10.18 -1.56
CA GLU A 29 3.68 11.47 -2.17
C GLU A 29 3.41 11.52 -3.68
N ALA A 30 2.91 10.43 -4.27
CA ALA A 30 2.49 10.39 -5.65
C ALA A 30 1.37 11.42 -5.89
N ARG A 31 1.61 12.35 -6.81
CA ARG A 31 0.72 13.51 -7.03
C ARG A 31 -0.30 13.23 -8.12
N HIS A 32 -1.52 13.68 -7.86
CA HIS A 32 -2.57 13.71 -8.86
C HIS A 32 -2.15 14.58 -10.04
N ARG A 33 -2.38 14.12 -11.27
CA ARG A 33 -1.91 14.82 -12.48
C ARG A 33 -2.36 16.29 -12.58
N THR A 34 -3.60 16.59 -12.18
CA THR A 34 -4.19 17.93 -12.33
C THR A 34 -4.17 18.73 -11.02
N SER A 35 -4.86 18.27 -9.96
CA SER A 35 -4.87 18.94 -8.66
C SER A 35 -3.51 18.99 -7.93
N GLY A 36 -2.58 18.08 -8.25
CA GLY A 36 -1.28 18.00 -7.56
C GLY A 36 -1.35 17.40 -6.14
N GLU A 37 -2.54 16.96 -5.72
CA GLU A 37 -2.79 16.36 -4.40
C GLU A 37 -2.11 15.00 -4.26
N PHE A 38 -1.65 14.70 -3.05
CA PHE A 38 -1.05 13.42 -2.72
C PHE A 38 -2.04 12.26 -2.81
N TYR A 39 -1.52 11.05 -3.00
CA TYR A 39 -2.33 9.85 -3.14
C TYR A 39 -2.95 9.47 -1.78
N PRO A 40 -4.29 9.44 -1.67
CA PRO A 40 -4.97 9.20 -0.39
C PRO A 40 -5.03 7.69 -0.07
N LEU A 41 -3.85 7.07 0.15
CA LEU A 41 -3.71 5.62 0.33
C LEU A 41 -4.64 5.07 1.41
N ALA A 42 -4.69 5.71 2.58
CA ALA A 42 -5.50 5.23 3.72
C ALA A 42 -7.01 5.18 3.41
N GLU A 43 -7.50 6.07 2.55
CA GLU A 43 -8.91 6.15 2.17
C GLU A 43 -9.27 5.13 1.10
N ARG A 44 -8.32 4.80 0.22
CA ARG A 44 -8.55 3.98 -0.97
C ARG A 44 -8.21 2.51 -0.79
N VAL A 45 -7.21 2.20 0.03
CA VAL A 45 -6.60 0.86 0.05
C VAL A 45 -7.55 -0.23 0.56
N GLY A 46 -8.40 0.09 1.53
CA GLY A 46 -9.29 -0.89 2.17
C GLY A 46 -10.18 -1.67 1.19
N PRO A 47 -10.96 -1.00 0.33
CA PRO A 47 -11.72 -1.67 -0.74
C PRO A 47 -10.86 -2.43 -1.74
N LEU A 48 -9.67 -1.92 -2.09
CA LEU A 48 -8.80 -2.51 -3.11
C LEU A 48 -8.17 -3.84 -2.67
N VAL A 49 -7.84 -3.95 -1.38
CA VAL A 49 -7.23 -5.16 -0.78
C VAL A 49 -8.25 -6.13 -0.17
N ARG A 50 -9.55 -5.81 -0.25
CA ARG A 50 -10.59 -6.66 0.31
C ARG A 50 -10.54 -8.07 -0.29
N GLY A 51 -10.42 -9.07 0.58
CA GLY A 51 -10.36 -10.48 0.19
C GLY A 51 -9.00 -10.95 -0.30
N ALA A 52 -7.95 -10.12 -0.25
CA ALA A 52 -6.60 -10.48 -0.67
C ALA A 52 -6.04 -11.71 0.08
N ALA A 53 -6.47 -11.93 1.33
CA ALA A 53 -6.00 -13.06 2.14
C ALA A 53 -6.63 -14.42 1.77
N ARG A 54 -7.60 -14.47 0.84
CA ARG A 54 -8.31 -15.70 0.49
C ARG A 54 -7.46 -16.70 -0.29
N SER A 55 -6.50 -16.21 -1.07
CA SER A 55 -5.57 -17.04 -1.86
C SER A 55 -4.42 -16.18 -2.38
N GLU A 56 -3.34 -16.84 -2.83
CA GLU A 56 -2.22 -16.18 -3.50
C GLU A 56 -2.66 -15.38 -4.74
N GLY A 57 -3.58 -15.93 -5.55
CA GLY A 57 -4.11 -15.23 -6.73
C GLY A 57 -4.95 -13.99 -6.39
N GLU A 58 -5.70 -14.01 -5.28
CA GLU A 58 -6.40 -12.82 -4.79
C GLU A 58 -5.43 -11.76 -4.25
N LEU A 59 -4.32 -12.19 -3.63
CA LEU A 59 -3.25 -11.29 -3.18
C LEU A 59 -2.58 -10.58 -4.35
N GLU A 60 -2.17 -11.32 -5.38
CA GLU A 60 -1.60 -10.73 -6.60
C GLU A 60 -2.57 -9.77 -7.28
N THR A 61 -3.84 -10.17 -7.37
CA THR A 61 -4.91 -9.32 -7.93
C THR A 61 -5.06 -8.03 -7.11
N ALA A 62 -5.01 -8.09 -5.78
CA ALA A 62 -5.07 -6.93 -4.91
C ALA A 62 -3.88 -5.99 -5.11
N VAL A 63 -2.65 -6.51 -5.22
CA VAL A 63 -1.47 -5.70 -5.56
C VAL A 63 -1.70 -4.96 -6.88
N GLY A 64 -2.19 -5.67 -7.91
CA GLY A 64 -2.52 -5.09 -9.20
C GLY A 64 -3.59 -3.99 -9.13
N ARG A 65 -4.64 -4.17 -8.31
CA ARG A 65 -5.68 -3.15 -8.09
C ARG A 65 -5.12 -1.88 -7.47
N VAL A 66 -4.27 -1.99 -6.44
CA VAL A 66 -3.67 -0.82 -5.79
C VAL A 66 -2.69 -0.10 -6.74
N TYR A 67 -1.88 -0.86 -7.49
CA TYR A 67 -0.97 -0.27 -8.47
C TYR A 67 -1.72 0.45 -9.60
N ALA A 68 -2.80 -0.14 -10.11
CA ALA A 68 -3.63 0.48 -11.14
C ALA A 68 -4.31 1.77 -10.64
N ASP A 69 -4.82 1.78 -9.40
CA ASP A 69 -5.41 2.99 -8.80
C ASP A 69 -4.38 4.10 -8.61
N LEU A 70 -3.17 3.75 -8.17
CA LEU A 70 -2.04 4.68 -8.04
C LEU A 70 -1.67 5.29 -9.40
N LEU A 71 -1.53 4.48 -10.45
CA LEU A 71 -1.25 4.98 -11.81
C LEU A 71 -2.39 5.86 -12.34
N ALA A 72 -3.65 5.48 -12.09
CA ALA A 72 -4.79 6.30 -12.49
C ALA A 72 -4.75 7.69 -11.81
N HIS A 73 -4.37 7.74 -10.53
CA HIS A 73 -4.21 8.99 -9.78
C HIS A 73 -3.12 9.88 -10.39
N THR A 74 -1.95 9.34 -10.72
CA THR A 74 -0.85 10.12 -11.32
C THR A 74 -1.01 10.42 -12.81
N GLY A 75 -2.01 9.81 -13.45
CA GLY A 75 -2.22 9.87 -14.90
C GLY A 75 -1.29 8.93 -15.69
N GLY A 76 -0.68 7.95 -15.04
CA GLY A 76 0.03 6.84 -15.69
C GLY A 76 1.55 6.86 -15.53
N GLU A 77 2.11 7.80 -14.78
CA GLU A 77 3.55 7.89 -14.56
C GLU A 77 3.86 8.19 -13.10
N LEU A 78 4.79 7.45 -12.51
CA LEU A 78 5.33 7.72 -11.19
C LEU A 78 6.59 8.56 -11.35
N ARG A 79 6.72 9.61 -10.54
CA ARG A 79 7.83 10.57 -10.62
C ARG A 79 8.99 10.23 -9.69
N ASP A 80 8.81 9.21 -8.87
CA ASP A 80 9.76 8.73 -7.86
C ASP A 80 9.63 7.21 -7.72
N ASP A 81 10.60 6.59 -7.06
CA ASP A 81 10.61 5.16 -6.77
C ASP A 81 9.50 4.83 -5.76
N ALA A 82 8.58 3.97 -6.16
CA ALA A 82 7.47 3.52 -5.34
C ALA A 82 7.57 2.02 -5.05
N LEU A 83 7.55 1.66 -3.77
CA LEU A 83 7.39 0.28 -3.31
C LEU A 83 6.01 0.14 -2.67
N LEU A 84 5.28 -0.91 -3.06
CA LEU A 84 4.09 -1.38 -2.38
C LEU A 84 4.23 -2.87 -2.09
N LEU A 85 3.99 -3.26 -0.84
CA LEU A 85 3.98 -4.65 -0.40
C LEU A 85 2.69 -4.95 0.36
N LEU A 86 2.01 -6.02 -0.05
CA LEU A 86 0.89 -6.60 0.69
C LEU A 86 1.37 -7.87 1.38
N ILE A 87 1.12 -7.97 2.68
CA ILE A 87 1.40 -9.15 3.50
C ILE A 87 0.08 -9.64 4.04
N VAL A 88 -0.17 -10.94 3.88
CA VAL A 88 -1.30 -11.65 4.47
C VAL A 88 -0.76 -12.80 5.30
N ARG A 89 -1.55 -13.26 6.26
CA ARG A 89 -1.22 -14.47 7.01
C ARG A 89 -1.80 -15.67 6.28
N THR A 90 -0.95 -16.60 5.85
CA THR A 90 -1.40 -17.92 5.41
C THR A 90 -1.67 -18.77 6.66
N ASP A 91 -2.82 -19.44 6.71
CA ASP A 91 -2.99 -20.51 7.69
C ASP A 91 -1.98 -21.62 7.34
N GLY A 92 -1.21 -22.05 8.34
CA GLY A 92 -0.24 -23.14 8.22
C GLY A 92 -0.88 -24.51 8.33
#